data_AF-A0A2M7WG97-F1
#
_entry.id   AF-A0A2M7WG97-F1
#
_cell.length_a   1.000
_cell.length_b   1.000
_cell.length_c   1.000
_cell.angle_alpha   90.00
_cell.angle_beta   90.00
_cell.angle_gamma   90.00
#
_symmetry.space_group_name_H-M   'P 1'
#
loop_
_entity.id
_entity.type
_entity.pdbx_description
1 polymer ?
#
loop_
_entity_poly.entity_id
_entity_poly.type
_entity_poly.pdbx_seq_one_letter_code
_entity_poly.pdbx_strand_id
1 'polypeptide(L)'
;MARIILGIAAVIIISSAGAYAVLGECQPYGDATYEGQPVADGLEVKAFIGEIIVAQSATIGRGYSLAIPADNPETVEKDGWVAGDVITIHINGRIATPSFQAFAGSERHNLEVNTLDIKLDTWGKIKALFR
;
A
#
# COMPACT_ATOMS: atom_id res chain seq x y z
N MET A 1 2.67 20.15 62.16
CA MET A 1 2.24 18.74 62.09
C MET A 1 1.83 18.44 60.66
N ALA A 2 2.65 17.67 59.95
CA ALA A 2 2.47 17.36 58.52
C ALA A 2 1.51 16.15 58.35
N ARG A 3 0.64 16.19 57.34
CA ARG A 3 -0.13 15.03 56.87
C ARG A 3 0.02 14.92 55.35
N ILE A 4 0.88 14.02 54.92
CA ILE A 4 1.06 13.62 53.52
C ILE A 4 0.03 12.52 53.25
N ILE A 5 -0.92 12.77 52.35
CA ILE A 5 -1.85 11.75 51.87
C ILE A 5 -1.23 11.16 50.59
N LEU A 6 -0.73 9.94 50.71
CA LEU A 6 -0.18 9.14 49.61
C LEU A 6 -1.35 8.55 48.81
N GLY A 7 -1.65 9.12 47.64
CA GLY A 7 -2.62 8.54 46.70
C GLY A 7 -1.92 7.51 45.80
N ILE A 8 -2.17 6.22 46.06
CA ILE A 8 -1.66 5.13 45.22
C ILE A 8 -2.54 5.04 43.98
N ALA A 9 -2.01 5.43 42.82
CA ALA A 9 -2.64 5.21 41.52
C ALA A 9 -2.34 3.77 41.06
N ALA A 10 -3.35 2.90 41.06
CA ALA A 10 -3.26 1.57 40.48
C ALA A 10 -3.39 1.67 38.95
N VAL A 11 -2.26 1.54 38.25
CA VAL A 11 -2.22 1.45 36.78
C VAL A 11 -2.58 0.01 36.40
N ILE A 12 -3.80 -0.18 35.90
CA ILE A 12 -4.25 -1.46 35.33
C ILE A 12 -3.75 -1.51 33.88
N ILE A 13 -2.69 -2.27 33.63
CA ILE A 13 -2.22 -2.59 32.27
C ILE A 13 -3.10 -3.76 31.78
N ILE A 14 -4.14 -3.45 31.00
CA ILE A 14 -4.91 -4.46 30.27
C ILE A 14 -4.08 -4.83 29.04
N SER A 15 -3.29 -5.89 29.14
CA SER A 15 -2.62 -6.48 27.98
C SER A 15 -3.65 -7.27 27.19
N SER A 16 -4.27 -6.64 26.18
CA SER A 16 -5.08 -7.35 25.20
C SER A 16 -4.14 -8.17 24.31
N ALA A 17 -3.91 -9.43 24.67
CA ALA A 17 -3.34 -10.42 23.75
C ALA A 17 -4.38 -10.65 22.63
N GLY A 18 -4.25 -9.89 21.54
CA GLY A 18 -5.07 -10.09 20.35
C GLY A 18 -4.83 -11.49 19.80
N ALA A 19 -5.90 -12.22 19.53
CA ALA A 19 -5.81 -13.52 18.89
C ALA A 19 -5.21 -13.36 17.49
N TYR A 20 -4.06 -13.97 17.25
CA TYR A 20 -3.37 -13.95 15.96
C TYR A 20 -4.17 -14.76 14.95
N ALA A 21 -4.93 -14.07 14.08
CA ALA A 21 -5.40 -14.69 12.86
C ALA A 21 -4.19 -14.84 11.94
N VAL A 22 -3.81 -16.07 11.62
CA VAL A 22 -2.85 -16.35 10.55
C VAL A 22 -3.54 -16.00 9.24
N LEU A 23 -3.56 -14.71 8.91
CA LEU A 23 -3.97 -14.24 7.60
C LEU A 23 -2.86 -14.68 6.64
N GLY A 24 -3.22 -15.39 5.57
CA GLY A 24 -2.27 -15.76 4.52
C GLY A 24 -1.71 -14.53 3.81
N GLU A 25 -0.84 -14.73 2.83
CA GLU A 25 -0.37 -13.64 1.99
C GLU A 25 -1.48 -13.11 1.08
N CYS A 26 -1.46 -11.81 0.77
CA CYS A 26 -2.24 -11.23 -0.31
C CYS A 26 -1.42 -11.31 -1.59
N GLN A 27 -1.90 -12.08 -2.58
CA GLN A 27 -1.15 -12.41 -3.78
C GLN A 27 -1.86 -11.93 -5.05
N PRO A 28 -1.86 -10.62 -5.34
CA PRO A 28 -2.39 -10.11 -6.59
C PRO A 28 -1.46 -10.43 -7.76
N TYR A 29 -2.04 -10.85 -8.87
CA TYR A 29 -1.33 -11.10 -10.13
C TYR A 29 -2.19 -10.68 -11.32
N GLY A 30 -1.58 -10.48 -12.48
CA GLY A 30 -2.34 -10.17 -13.68
C GLY A 30 -1.51 -9.64 -14.83
N ASP A 31 -2.18 -9.30 -15.91
CA ASP A 31 -1.55 -8.59 -17.02
C ASP A 31 -1.46 -7.09 -16.66
N ALA A 32 -0.44 -6.41 -17.17
CA ALA A 32 -0.29 -4.98 -16.98
C ALA A 32 -0.10 -4.28 -18.34
N THR A 33 -0.73 -3.12 -18.50
CA THR A 33 -0.65 -2.32 -19.73
C THR A 33 -0.30 -0.86 -19.47
N TYR A 34 0.36 -0.24 -20.44
CA TYR A 34 0.54 1.20 -20.61
C TYR A 34 -0.28 1.64 -21.82
N GLU A 35 -1.31 2.47 -21.62
CA GLU A 35 -2.15 2.98 -22.71
C GLU A 35 -2.67 1.85 -23.65
N GLY A 36 -3.10 0.74 -23.04
CA GLY A 36 -3.56 -0.46 -23.76
C GLY A 36 -2.47 -1.35 -24.36
N GLN A 37 -1.19 -0.97 -24.31
CA GLN A 37 -0.07 -1.80 -24.75
C GLN A 37 0.52 -2.61 -23.58
N PRO A 38 0.91 -3.88 -23.76
CA PRO A 38 1.57 -4.65 -22.70
C PRO A 38 2.81 -3.95 -22.14
N VAL A 39 3.00 -4.03 -20.82
CA VAL A 39 4.23 -3.59 -20.17
C VAL A 39 5.43 -4.39 -20.68
N ALA A 40 6.62 -3.77 -20.66
CA ALA A 40 7.87 -4.49 -20.87
C ALA A 40 8.23 -5.31 -19.61
N ASP A 41 9.02 -6.36 -19.80
CA ASP A 41 9.62 -7.14 -18.73
C ASP A 41 10.62 -6.30 -17.91
N GLY A 42 10.77 -6.66 -16.63
CA GLY A 42 11.77 -6.08 -15.73
C GLY A 42 11.43 -4.68 -15.20
N LEU A 43 10.22 -4.18 -15.43
CA LEU A 43 9.75 -2.94 -14.80
C LEU A 43 9.46 -3.19 -13.32
N GLU A 44 9.90 -2.27 -12.47
CA GLU A 44 9.67 -2.33 -11.03
C GLU A 44 8.17 -2.28 -10.72
N VAL A 45 7.68 -3.18 -9.87
CA VAL A 45 6.29 -3.18 -9.38
C VAL A 45 6.32 -3.05 -7.87
N LYS A 46 5.63 -2.05 -7.33
CA LYS A 46 5.54 -1.78 -5.88
C LYS A 46 4.09 -1.77 -5.44
N ALA A 47 3.77 -2.47 -4.36
CA ALA A 47 2.49 -2.37 -3.68
C ALA A 47 2.59 -1.37 -2.53
N PHE A 48 1.65 -0.45 -2.48
CA PHE A 48 1.52 0.56 -1.44
C PHE A 48 0.24 0.36 -0.64
N ILE A 49 0.33 0.63 0.67
CA ILE A 49 -0.82 0.89 1.53
C ILE A 49 -0.65 2.30 2.09
N GLY A 50 -1.47 3.24 1.61
CA GLY A 50 -1.21 4.66 1.79
C GLY A 50 0.11 5.07 1.12
N GLU A 51 1.07 5.56 1.90
CA GLU A 51 2.40 5.97 1.41
C GLU A 51 3.51 4.92 1.64
N ILE A 52 3.16 3.78 2.26
CA ILE A 52 4.12 2.77 2.70
C ILE A 52 4.21 1.66 1.66
N ILE A 53 5.45 1.32 1.26
CA ILE A 53 5.72 0.18 0.39
C ILE A 53 5.70 -1.09 1.24
N VAL A 54 4.77 -1.99 0.94
CA VAL A 54 4.60 -3.27 1.69
C VAL A 54 5.07 -4.49 0.90
N ALA A 55 5.22 -4.37 -0.42
CA ALA A 55 5.82 -5.41 -1.24
C ALA A 55 6.41 -4.83 -2.53
N GLN A 56 7.36 -5.56 -3.11
CA GLN A 56 8.01 -5.21 -4.36
C GLN A 56 8.30 -6.46 -5.20
N SER A 57 8.21 -6.31 -6.52
CA SER A 57 8.52 -7.33 -7.52
C SER A 57 8.94 -6.64 -8.83
N ALA A 58 8.97 -7.39 -9.93
CA ALA A 58 9.15 -6.88 -11.27
C ALA A 58 8.13 -7.51 -12.23
N THR A 59 7.86 -6.84 -13.34
CA THR A 59 7.07 -7.40 -14.43
C THR A 59 7.83 -8.55 -15.10
N ILE A 60 7.11 -9.62 -15.45
CA ILE A 60 7.66 -10.78 -16.17
C ILE A 60 6.68 -11.10 -17.30
N GLY A 61 7.16 -11.15 -18.53
CA GLY A 61 6.32 -11.10 -19.72
C GLY A 61 5.40 -9.86 -19.70
N ARG A 62 4.13 -10.07 -20.04
CA ARG A 62 3.10 -9.02 -20.10
C ARG A 62 2.44 -8.66 -18.76
N GLY A 63 2.96 -9.16 -17.63
CA GLY A 63 2.23 -9.13 -16.36
C GLY A 63 3.10 -8.95 -15.13
N TYR A 64 2.48 -9.15 -13.97
CA TYR A 64 3.11 -9.03 -12.65
C TYR A 64 2.55 -10.09 -11.70
N SER A 65 3.30 -10.34 -10.62
CA SER A 65 2.87 -11.12 -9.47
C SER A 65 3.56 -10.55 -8.22
N LEU A 66 2.79 -10.39 -7.14
CA LEU A 66 3.26 -9.89 -5.85
C LEU A 66 2.84 -10.86 -4.74
N ALA A 67 3.63 -10.90 -3.68
CA ALA A 67 3.26 -11.51 -2.42
C ALA A 67 3.38 -10.43 -1.34
N ILE A 68 2.25 -10.07 -0.73
CA ILE A 68 2.18 -9.04 0.31
C ILE A 68 1.95 -9.76 1.64
N PRO A 69 2.89 -9.68 2.60
CA PRO A 69 2.74 -10.35 3.89
C PRO A 69 1.66 -9.67 4.73
N ALA A 70 1.06 -10.42 5.66
CA ALA A 70 0.19 -9.83 6.67
C ALA A 70 1.00 -8.94 7.62
N ASP A 71 0.37 -7.87 8.12
CA ASP A 71 0.99 -6.91 9.04
C ASP A 71 1.38 -7.55 10.37
N ASN A 72 2.56 -7.23 10.89
CA ASN A 72 3.02 -7.72 12.18
C ASN A 72 2.59 -6.77 13.31
N PRO A 73 1.70 -7.20 14.23
CA PRO A 73 1.26 -6.31 15.32
C PRO A 73 2.35 -6.01 16.37
N GLU A 74 3.48 -6.72 16.32
CA GLU A 74 4.62 -6.50 17.22
C GLU A 74 5.55 -5.38 16.72
N THR A 75 5.44 -4.99 15.45
CA THR A 75 6.18 -3.84 14.90
C THR A 75 5.34 -2.58 15.06
N VAL A 76 6.01 -1.46 15.36
CA VAL A 76 5.36 -0.14 15.48
C VAL A 76 5.01 0.42 14.11
N GLU A 77 5.80 0.07 13.10
CA GLU A 77 5.63 0.49 11.72
C GLU A 77 4.78 -0.53 10.96
N LYS A 78 4.01 -0.04 9.98
CA LYS A 78 3.22 -0.91 9.11
C LYS A 78 4.14 -1.63 8.12
N ASP A 79 4.11 -2.95 8.13
CA ASP A 79 5.00 -3.81 7.33
C ASP A 79 4.25 -4.86 6.50
N GLY A 80 2.93 -4.90 6.60
CA GLY A 80 2.07 -5.77 5.81
C GLY A 80 0.64 -5.28 5.69
N TRP A 81 -0.22 -6.16 5.19
CA TRP A 81 -1.64 -5.88 4.99
C TRP A 81 -2.50 -6.35 6.16
N VAL A 82 -3.60 -5.64 6.40
CA VAL A 82 -4.73 -6.09 7.24
C VAL A 82 -6.04 -5.98 6.46
N ALA A 83 -7.07 -6.70 6.91
CA ALA A 83 -8.37 -6.68 6.24
C ALA A 83 -8.94 -5.26 6.14
N GLY A 84 -9.33 -4.85 4.93
CA GLY A 84 -9.88 -3.52 4.64
C GLY A 84 -8.85 -2.49 4.15
N ASP A 85 -7.55 -2.79 4.24
CA ASP A 85 -6.52 -1.96 3.62
C ASP A 85 -6.76 -1.84 2.10
N VAL A 86 -6.44 -0.68 1.53
CA VAL A 86 -6.49 -0.45 0.08
C VAL A 86 -5.07 -0.53 -0.47
N ILE A 87 -4.86 -1.45 -1.41
CA ILE A 87 -3.60 -1.64 -2.10
C ILE A 87 -3.61 -0.84 -3.39
N THR A 88 -2.58 0.00 -3.55
CA THR A 88 -2.29 0.72 -4.79
C THR A 88 -1.00 0.19 -5.39
N ILE A 89 -1.06 -0.22 -6.66
CA ILE A 89 0.12 -0.72 -7.36
C ILE A 89 0.77 0.41 -8.16
N HIS A 90 2.08 0.53 -8.05
CA HIS A 90 2.88 1.40 -8.91
C HIS A 90 3.75 0.54 -9.82
N ILE A 91 3.80 0.87 -11.10
CA ILE A 91 4.70 0.23 -12.06
C ILE A 91 5.66 1.30 -12.57
N ASN A 92 6.96 1.09 -12.38
CA ASN A 92 8.02 2.02 -12.75
C ASN A 92 7.76 3.46 -12.28
N GLY A 93 7.28 3.60 -11.03
CA GLY A 93 6.99 4.88 -10.38
C GLY A 93 5.65 5.53 -10.77
N ARG A 94 4.84 4.91 -11.63
CA ARG A 94 3.51 5.43 -12.04
C ARG A 94 2.39 4.63 -11.40
N ILE A 95 1.32 5.30 -11.00
CA ILE A 95 0.15 4.66 -10.39
C ILE A 95 -0.58 3.82 -11.44
N ALA A 96 -0.83 2.56 -11.12
CA ALA A 96 -1.65 1.66 -11.92
C ALA A 96 -3.07 1.57 -11.34
N THR A 97 -4.04 1.39 -12.23
CA THR A 97 -5.46 1.23 -11.88
C THR A 97 -5.95 -0.18 -12.25
N PRO A 98 -6.90 -0.77 -11.50
CA PRO A 98 -7.53 -0.23 -10.29
C PRO A 98 -6.67 -0.44 -9.04
N SER A 99 -6.95 0.35 -7.99
CA SER A 99 -6.62 -0.05 -6.62
C SER A 99 -7.70 -1.01 -6.10
N PHE A 100 -7.36 -1.86 -5.13
CA PHE A 100 -8.26 -2.91 -4.62
C PHE A 100 -8.07 -3.10 -3.12
N GLN A 101 -9.07 -3.68 -2.45
CA GLN A 101 -8.95 -4.02 -1.02
C GLN A 101 -8.05 -5.25 -0.85
N ALA A 102 -7.28 -5.29 0.23
CA ALA A 102 -6.46 -6.43 0.58
C ALA A 102 -7.32 -7.68 0.85
N PHE A 103 -6.82 -8.83 0.41
CA PHE A 103 -7.49 -10.13 0.47
C PHE A 103 -6.47 -11.21 0.82
N ALA A 104 -6.92 -12.33 1.39
CA ALA A 104 -6.07 -13.49 1.63
C ALA A 104 -6.07 -14.43 0.41
N GLY A 105 -4.90 -14.97 0.08
CA GLY A 105 -4.73 -15.89 -1.05
C GLY A 105 -4.42 -15.14 -2.34
N SER A 106 -4.71 -15.77 -3.48
CA SER A 106 -4.36 -15.24 -4.81
C SER A 106 -5.59 -14.78 -5.59
N GLU A 107 -5.54 -13.57 -6.14
CA GLU A 107 -6.61 -13.00 -6.96
C GLU A 107 -6.02 -12.30 -8.20
N ARG A 108 -6.75 -12.37 -9.32
CA ARG A 108 -6.32 -11.76 -10.57
C ARG A 108 -6.80 -10.33 -10.68
N HIS A 109 -5.87 -9.39 -10.80
CA HIS A 109 -6.14 -7.97 -11.08
C HIS A 109 -5.31 -7.52 -12.27
N ASN A 110 -5.98 -7.22 -13.38
CA ASN A 110 -5.30 -6.60 -14.52
C ASN A 110 -5.09 -5.11 -14.25
N LEU A 111 -3.91 -4.61 -14.56
CA LEU A 111 -3.49 -3.26 -14.26
C LEU A 111 -3.35 -2.43 -15.54
N GLU A 112 -3.78 -1.18 -15.47
CA GLU A 112 -3.56 -0.19 -16.52
C GLU A 112 -2.90 1.04 -15.92
N VAL A 113 -1.78 1.44 -16.52
CA VAL A 113 -1.06 2.66 -16.18
C VAL A 113 -1.43 3.74 -17.19
N ASN A 114 -2.11 4.77 -16.69
CA ASN A 114 -2.49 5.93 -17.47
C ASN A 114 -1.42 7.03 -17.31
N THR A 115 -1.06 7.69 -18.41
CA THR A 115 -0.04 8.76 -18.41
C THR A 115 -0.59 10.14 -18.04
N LEU A 116 -1.90 10.25 -17.79
CA LEU A 116 -2.64 11.50 -17.64
C LEU A 116 -2.39 12.28 -16.33
N ASP A 117 -1.31 12.00 -15.59
CA ASP A 117 -0.80 12.86 -14.51
C ASP A 117 -0.15 14.13 -15.09
N ILE A 118 -0.92 14.92 -15.85
CA ILE A 118 -0.54 16.29 -16.19
C ILE A 118 -0.73 17.10 -14.92
N LYS A 119 0.37 17.25 -14.19
CA LYS A 119 0.65 18.29 -13.20
C LYS A 119 -0.19 19.56 -13.41
N LEU A 120 -1.29 19.67 -12.65
CA LEU A 120 -2.18 20.83 -12.57
C LEU A 120 -1.42 22.12 -12.20
N ASP A 121 -0.23 21.98 -11.63
CA ASP A 121 0.76 23.00 -11.32
C ASP A 121 1.36 23.70 -12.57
N THR A 122 1.22 23.12 -13.76
CA THR A 122 1.68 23.75 -15.03
C THR A 122 0.70 24.81 -15.53
N TRP A 123 -0.61 24.64 -15.31
CA TRP A 123 -1.63 25.59 -15.77
C TRP A 123 -1.56 26.94 -15.05
N GLY A 124 -1.17 26.95 -13.77
CA GLY A 124 -0.97 28.19 -12.99
C GLY A 124 0.14 29.08 -13.55
N LYS A 125 1.22 28.49 -14.09
CA LYS A 125 2.37 29.23 -14.63
C LYS A 125 2.10 29.81 -16.02
N ILE A 126 1.37 29.09 -16.87
CA ILE A 126 1.02 29.55 -18.23
C ILE A 126 0.12 30.79 -18.17
N LYS A 127 -0.81 30.86 -17.21
CA LYS A 127 -1.71 32.02 -17.05
C LYS A 127 -0.99 33.31 -16.63
N ALA A 128 0.22 33.22 -16.06
CA ALA A 128 1.04 34.36 -15.68
C ALA A 128 1.85 34.95 -16.84
N LEU A 129 1.97 34.25 -17.97
CA LEU A 129 2.73 34.68 -19.16
C LEU A 129 1.92 35.49 -20.17
N PHE A 130 0.61 35.61 -19.98
CA PHE A 130 -0.29 36.37 -20.86
C PHE A 130 -0.80 37.67 -20.20
N ARG A 131 0.02 38.33 -19.37
CA ARG A 131 -0.24 39.68 -18.85
C ARG A 131 0.63 40.71 -19.54
#